data_AF-A0A1J3E9W2-F1
#
_entry.id   AF-A0A1J3E9W2-F1
#
_cell.length_a   1.000
_cell.length_b   1.000
_cell.length_c   1.000
_cell.angle_alpha   90.00
_cell.angle_beta   90.00
_cell.angle_gamma   90.00
#
_symmetry.space_group_name_H-M   'P 1'
#
loop_
_entity.id
_entity.type
_entity.pdbx_description
1 polymer ?
#
loop_
_entity_poly.entity_id
_entity_poly.type
_entity_poly.pdbx_seq_one_letter_code
_entity_poly.pdbx_strand_id
1 'polypeptide(L)'
;FGSYEYHIKCSVSDPKIVYVSTSTLLQTQGTVMFKEISSHTYDMIKKIAVGVIDIVNPPRLCFQLTLGIHLDNMPRGKEAIKIITRISEIQALILSSQLKEMLKVMNFQDNSQAMNNDR
;
A
#
# COMPACT_ATOMS: atom_id res chain seq x y z
N PHE A 1 4.34 -9.18 -12.52
CA PHE A 1 5.78 -8.82 -12.61
C PHE A 1 6.25 -8.54 -11.20
N GLY A 2 7.32 -9.19 -10.72
CA GLY A 2 7.57 -9.36 -9.29
C GLY A 2 6.58 -10.36 -8.65
N SER A 3 6.98 -11.04 -7.58
CA SER A 3 6.20 -12.09 -6.90
C SER A 3 5.02 -11.54 -6.09
N TYR A 4 4.24 -10.65 -6.70
CA TYR A 4 3.02 -10.07 -6.13
C TYR A 4 1.86 -11.04 -6.30
N GLU A 5 1.18 -11.30 -5.20
CA GLU A 5 -0.10 -12.01 -5.22
C GLU A 5 -1.23 -11.01 -5.03
N TYR A 6 -2.31 -11.19 -5.79
CA TYR A 6 -3.54 -10.43 -5.65
C TYR A 6 -4.71 -11.38 -5.49
N HIS A 7 -5.51 -11.15 -4.45
CA HIS A 7 -6.75 -11.86 -4.22
C HIS A 7 -7.92 -10.87 -4.22
N ILE A 8 -8.82 -11.05 -5.18
CA ILE A 8 -10.05 -10.27 -5.29
C ILE A 8 -11.22 -11.18 -4.93
N LYS A 9 -11.95 -10.85 -3.87
CA LYS A 9 -13.09 -11.65 -3.41
C LYS A 9 -14.23 -10.73 -2.98
N CYS A 10 -15.44 -11.03 -3.41
CA CYS A 10 -16.64 -10.42 -2.83
C CYS A 10 -16.77 -10.83 -1.36
N SER A 11 -17.29 -9.94 -0.52
CA SER A 11 -17.63 -10.29 0.84
C SER A 11 -18.81 -11.27 0.85
N VAL A 12 -18.76 -12.24 1.75
CA VAL A 12 -19.80 -13.26 1.92
C VAL A 12 -21.02 -12.69 2.64
N SER A 13 -20.79 -11.71 3.52
CA SER A 13 -21.84 -11.07 4.33
C SER A 13 -22.45 -9.85 3.64
N ASP A 14 -21.71 -9.18 2.75
CA ASP A 14 -22.21 -8.00 2.03
C ASP A 14 -21.73 -8.00 0.57
N PRO A 15 -22.62 -8.28 -0.41
CA PRO A 15 -22.24 -8.32 -1.82
C PRO A 15 -21.79 -6.95 -2.37
N LYS A 16 -22.02 -5.85 -1.64
CA LYS A 16 -21.56 -4.51 -2.01
C LYS A 16 -20.11 -4.27 -1.66
N ILE A 17 -19.47 -5.16 -0.89
CA ILE A 17 -18.07 -5.04 -0.52
C ILE A 17 -17.23 -6.03 -1.33
N VAL A 18 -16.18 -5.52 -1.96
CA VAL A 18 -15.14 -6.33 -2.61
C VAL A 18 -13.84 -6.15 -1.85
N TYR A 19 -13.24 -7.25 -1.43
CA TYR A 19 -11.91 -7.25 -0.85
C TYR A 19 -10.85 -7.40 -1.93
N VAL A 20 -9.86 -6.51 -1.92
CA VAL A 20 -8.64 -6.61 -2.72
C VAL A 20 -7.48 -6.76 -1.76
N SER A 21 -6.93 -7.97 -1.68
CA SER A 21 -5.80 -8.30 -0.84
C SER A 21 -4.54 -8.45 -1.68
N THR A 22 -3.41 -8.01 -1.16
CA THR A 22 -2.14 -8.12 -1.85
C THR A 22 -0.96 -8.30 -0.90
N SER A 23 0.06 -8.99 -1.38
CA SER A 23 1.29 -9.25 -0.66
C SER A 23 2.49 -9.23 -1.61
N THR A 24 3.60 -8.71 -1.11
CA THR A 24 4.93 -9.01 -1.65
C THR A 24 5.63 -10.03 -0.77
N LEU A 25 6.01 -11.14 -1.36
CA LEU A 25 6.93 -12.08 -0.74
C LEU A 25 8.36 -11.52 -0.85
N LEU A 26 8.95 -11.06 0.25
CA LEU A 26 10.40 -10.98 0.34
C LEU A 26 10.90 -12.38 0.72
N GLN A 27 11.45 -13.11 -0.25
CA GLN A 27 12.21 -14.31 0.05
C GLN A 27 13.59 -13.89 0.55
N THR A 28 13.76 -13.82 1.86
CA THR A 28 15.09 -13.71 2.48
C THR A 28 15.39 -15.02 3.20
N GLN A 29 16.41 -15.75 2.72
CA GLN A 29 17.00 -16.94 3.35
C GLN A 29 16.04 -17.79 4.19
N GLY A 30 15.03 -18.40 3.53
CA GLY A 30 14.16 -19.41 4.15
C GLY A 30 13.01 -18.90 5.02
N THR A 31 12.89 -17.60 5.27
CA THR A 31 11.73 -17.01 5.97
C THR A 31 10.96 -16.08 5.03
N VAL A 32 9.65 -16.31 4.90
CA VAL A 32 8.75 -15.38 4.19
C VAL A 32 8.48 -14.20 5.13
N MET A 33 9.08 -13.05 4.85
CA MET A 33 8.72 -11.80 5.51
C MET A 33 7.89 -10.93 4.57
N PHE A 34 6.79 -10.40 5.09
CA PHE A 34 6.10 -9.29 4.45
C PHE A 34 6.84 -8.01 4.83
N LYS A 35 7.17 -7.18 3.83
CA LYS A 35 7.70 -5.84 4.11
C LYS A 35 6.62 -5.05 4.86
N GLU A 36 6.96 -4.33 5.91
CA GLU A 36 5.94 -3.51 6.57
C GLU A 36 5.55 -2.33 5.65
N ILE A 37 4.25 -2.01 5.60
CA ILE A 37 3.76 -0.81 4.91
C ILE A 37 3.83 0.33 5.92
N SER A 38 4.53 1.41 5.58
CA SER A 38 4.68 2.56 6.47
C SER A 38 3.33 3.26 6.71
N SER A 39 3.18 3.90 7.87
CA SER A 39 1.98 4.68 8.21
C SER A 39 1.67 5.77 7.18
N HIS A 40 2.69 6.44 6.67
CA HIS A 40 2.57 7.43 5.58
C HIS A 40 1.94 6.80 4.33
N THR A 41 2.37 5.60 3.95
CA THR A 41 1.82 4.88 2.80
C THR A 41 0.36 4.50 3.02
N TYR A 42 0.01 4.04 4.23
CA TYR A 42 -1.38 3.79 4.62
C TYR A 42 -2.26 5.03 4.47
N ASP A 43 -1.79 6.20 4.90
CA ASP A 43 -2.52 7.46 4.78
C ASP A 43 -2.70 7.90 3.33
N MET A 44 -1.69 7.68 2.48
CA MET A 44 -1.82 7.93 1.04
C MET A 44 -2.89 7.03 0.41
N ILE A 45 -2.91 5.74 0.77
CA ILE A 45 -3.89 4.77 0.26
C ILE A 45 -5.32 5.16 0.67
N LYS A 46 -5.55 5.51 1.94
CA LYS A 46 -6.87 5.96 2.43
C LYS A 46 -7.40 7.18 1.68
N LYS A 47 -6.50 8.04 1.20
CA LYS A 47 -6.84 9.26 0.46
C LYS A 47 -7.15 9.02 -1.02
N ILE A 48 -6.94 7.81 -1.56
CA ILE A 48 -7.23 7.49 -2.96
C ILE A 48 -8.71 7.76 -3.28
N ALA A 49 -9.61 7.28 -2.43
CA ALA A 49 -11.04 7.50 -2.57
C ALA A 49 -11.74 7.34 -1.22
N VAL A 50 -11.90 8.45 -0.51
CA VAL A 50 -12.55 8.50 0.81
C VAL A 50 -13.99 7.99 0.72
N GLY A 51 -14.35 7.05 1.59
CA GLY A 51 -15.68 6.43 1.62
C GLY A 51 -15.90 5.31 0.60
N VAL A 52 -15.05 5.21 -0.42
CA VAL A 52 -15.07 4.10 -1.40
C VAL A 52 -14.12 2.99 -0.96
N ILE A 53 -12.97 3.37 -0.41
CA ILE A 53 -11.91 2.43 0.00
C ILE A 53 -11.68 2.55 1.50
N ASP A 54 -11.67 1.41 2.16
CA ASP A 54 -11.18 1.26 3.52
C ASP A 54 -10.02 0.27 3.58
N ILE A 55 -9.18 0.42 4.59
CA ILE A 55 -8.08 -0.50 4.87
C ILE A 55 -8.54 -1.43 5.98
N VAL A 56 -8.62 -2.72 5.67
CA VAL A 56 -9.02 -3.76 6.61
C VAL A 56 -7.84 -4.05 7.54
N ASN A 57 -8.05 -3.83 8.85
CA ASN A 57 -7.05 -4.06 9.88
C ASN A 57 -7.61 -5.00 10.97
N PRO A 58 -6.95 -6.14 11.27
CA PRO A 58 -5.77 -6.68 10.58
C PRO A 58 -6.07 -7.08 9.12
N PRO A 59 -5.07 -7.10 8.23
CA PRO A 59 -5.22 -7.64 6.88
C PRO A 59 -5.74 -9.09 6.93
N ARG A 60 -6.41 -9.52 5.84
CA ARG A 60 -6.82 -10.93 5.72
C ARG A 60 -5.61 -11.85 5.75
N LEU A 61 -5.79 -13.05 6.31
CA LEU A 61 -4.73 -14.05 6.51
C LEU A 61 -3.80 -14.19 5.30
N CYS A 62 -2.49 -14.13 5.58
CA CYS A 62 -1.39 -14.25 4.60
C CYS A 62 -1.23 -13.09 3.62
N PHE A 63 -1.91 -11.96 3.83
CA PHE A 63 -1.72 -10.75 3.03
C PHE A 63 -1.09 -9.61 3.85
N GLN A 64 -0.30 -8.80 3.17
CA GLN A 64 0.34 -7.61 3.73
C GLN A 64 -0.62 -6.43 3.78
N LEU A 65 -1.54 -6.35 2.82
CA LEU A 65 -2.57 -5.32 2.72
C LEU A 65 -3.89 -5.95 2.30
N THR A 66 -4.99 -5.45 2.86
CA THR A 66 -6.34 -5.72 2.34
C THR A 66 -7.13 -4.43 2.29
N LEU A 67 -7.66 -4.12 1.11
CA LEU A 67 -8.61 -3.05 0.90
C LEU A 67 -10.03 -3.61 0.90
N GLY A 68 -10.97 -2.92 1.55
CA GLY A 68 -12.40 -3.08 1.33
C GLY A 68 -12.88 -2.00 0.38
N ILE A 69 -13.48 -2.40 -0.74
CA ILE A 69 -14.07 -1.50 -1.73
C ILE A 69 -15.58 -1.55 -1.59
N HIS A 70 -16.19 -0.41 -1.25
CA HIS A 70 -17.64 -0.23 -1.12
C HIS A 70 -18.23 0.16 -2.48
N LEU A 71 -18.81 -0.80 -3.18
CA LEU A 71 -19.31 -0.65 -4.55
C LEU A 71 -20.51 0.30 -4.63
N ASP A 72 -21.28 0.44 -3.55
CA ASP A 72 -22.40 1.36 -3.43
C ASP A 72 -21.97 2.83 -3.32
N ASN A 73 -20.79 3.08 -2.76
CA ASN A 73 -20.19 4.41 -2.69
C ASN A 73 -19.39 4.76 -3.95
N MET A 74 -19.19 3.80 -4.86
CA MET A 74 -18.44 4.02 -6.08
C MET A 74 -19.16 5.02 -6.99
N PRO A 75 -18.51 6.13 -7.41
CA PRO A 75 -19.11 7.05 -8.36
C PRO A 75 -19.31 6.37 -9.73
N ARG A 76 -20.06 7.01 -10.62
CA ARG A 76 -20.32 6.50 -11.96
C ARG A 76 -19.48 7.20 -13.03
N GLY A 77 -19.35 6.57 -14.19
CA GLY A 77 -18.69 7.16 -15.35
C GLY A 77 -17.18 7.34 -15.16
N LYS A 78 -16.66 8.49 -15.61
CA LYS A 78 -15.21 8.74 -15.67
C LYS A 78 -14.54 8.74 -14.29
N GLU A 79 -15.23 9.19 -13.24
CA GLU A 79 -14.67 9.20 -11.88
C GLU A 79 -14.48 7.78 -11.34
N ALA A 80 -15.38 6.86 -11.70
CA ALA A 80 -15.22 5.44 -11.37
C ALA A 80 -13.91 4.89 -11.94
N ILE A 81 -13.66 5.17 -13.22
CA ILE A 81 -12.47 4.70 -13.94
C ILE A 81 -11.21 5.22 -13.25
N LYS A 82 -11.15 6.51 -12.89
CA LYS A 82 -9.99 7.09 -12.18
C LYS A 82 -9.70 6.37 -10.86
N ILE A 83 -10.72 6.08 -10.07
CA ILE A 83 -10.56 5.37 -8.79
C ILE A 83 -10.06 3.95 -9.03
N ILE A 84 -10.65 3.22 -9.98
CA ILE A 84 -10.22 1.86 -10.35
C ILE A 84 -8.75 1.87 -10.79
N THR A 85 -8.35 2.85 -11.62
CA THR A 85 -6.96 2.99 -12.05
C THR A 85 -6.03 3.19 -10.85
N ARG A 86 -6.37 4.07 -9.91
CA ARG A 86 -5.53 4.30 -8.72
C ARG A 86 -5.47 3.10 -7.78
N ILE A 87 -6.55 2.35 -7.62
CA ILE A 87 -6.53 1.06 -6.88
C ILE A 87 -5.59 0.07 -7.58
N SER A 88 -5.65 0.02 -8.91
CA SER A 88 -4.80 -0.89 -9.72
C SER A 88 -3.31 -0.56 -9.62
N GLU A 89 -2.97 0.68 -9.28
CA GLU A 89 -1.59 1.16 -9.12
C GLU A 89 -1.06 1.04 -7.68
N ILE A 90 -1.80 0.44 -6.75
CA ILE A 90 -1.44 0.45 -5.33
C ILE A 90 -0.06 -0.13 -5.04
N GLN A 91 0.39 -1.13 -5.81
CA GLN A 91 1.74 -1.67 -5.64
C GLN A 91 2.82 -0.69 -6.09
N ALA A 92 2.59 0.06 -7.18
CA ALA A 92 3.50 1.12 -7.58
C ALA A 92 3.56 2.23 -6.52
N LEU A 93 2.42 2.55 -5.91
CA LEU A 93 2.35 3.50 -4.80
C LEU A 93 3.18 3.02 -3.60
N ILE A 94 3.00 1.78 -3.16
CA ILE A 94 3.75 1.19 -2.04
C ILE A 94 5.26 1.23 -2.33
N LEU A 95 5.68 0.75 -3.51
CA LEU A 95 7.08 0.75 -3.92
C LEU A 95 7.67 2.16 -3.97
N SER A 96 6.96 3.12 -4.56
CA SER A 96 7.42 4.51 -4.68
C SER A 96 7.59 5.18 -3.32
N SER A 97 6.69 4.89 -2.37
CA SER A 97 6.77 5.41 -1.00
C SER A 97 8.00 4.86 -0.27
N GLN A 98 8.25 3.54 -0.40
CA GLN A 98 9.42 2.90 0.18
C GLN A 98 10.73 3.43 -0.42
N LEU A 99 10.79 3.62 -1.74
CA LEU A 99 11.95 4.22 -2.40
C LEU A 99 12.19 5.65 -1.90
N LYS A 100 11.12 6.45 -1.78
CA LYS A 100 11.19 7.82 -1.26
C LYS A 100 11.71 7.86 0.17
N GLU A 101 11.30 6.93 1.02
CA GLU A 101 11.81 6.79 2.39
C GLU A 101 13.31 6.44 2.40
N MET A 102 13.74 5.48 1.59
CA MET A 102 15.17 5.12 1.46
C MET A 102 16.02 6.30 0.99
N LEU A 103 15.55 7.04 -0.01
CA LEU A 103 16.26 8.22 -0.52
C LEU A 103 16.32 9.37 0.49
N LYS A 104 15.30 9.54 1.34
CA LYS A 104 15.34 10.51 2.44
C LYS A 104 16.44 10.15 3.43
N VAL A 105 16.52 8.90 3.86
CA VAL A 105 17.55 8.44 4.81
C VAL A 105 18.96 8.73 4.28
N MET A 106 19.20 8.51 2.99
CA MET A 106 20.49 8.80 2.34
C MET A 106 20.85 10.30 2.36
N ASN A 107 19.88 11.19 2.12
CA ASN A 107 20.10 12.63 2.18
C ASN A 107 20.38 13.17 3.60
N PHE A 108 19.97 12.46 4.65
CA PHE A 108 20.23 12.87 6.04
C PHE A 108 21.56 12.34 6.61
N GLN A 109 22.20 11.37 5.94
CA GLN A 109 23.45 10.78 6.41
C GLN A 109 24.70 11.59 6.02
N ASP A 110 24.58 12.54 5.08
CA ASP A 110 25.68 13.39 4.62
C ASP A 110 25.89 14.65 5.49
N ASN A 111 24.90 15.01 6.33
CA ASN A 111 24.95 16.25 7.11
C ASN A 111 25.51 16.09 8.55
N SER A 112 25.83 14.88 9.00
CA SER A 112 26.33 14.64 10.37
C SER A 112 27.85 14.57 10.50
N GLN A 113 28.62 14.64 9.40
CA GLN A 113 30.09 14.61 9.45
C GLN A 113 30.78 15.97 9.33
N ALA A 114 30.05 17.08 9.14
CA ALA A 114 30.64 18.41 8.96
C ALA A 114 30.89 19.21 10.26
N MET A 115 30.67 18.65 11.46
CA MET A 115 30.72 19.40 12.73
C MET A 115 31.76 18.92 13.76
N ASN A 116 32.82 18.23 13.33
CA ASN A 116 33.97 17.94 14.19
C ASN A 116 35.27 18.31 13.48
N ASN A 117 35.55 19.61 13.35
CA ASN A 117 36.90 20.16 13.17
C ASN A 117 36.85 21.66 13.42
N ASP A 118 36.78 22.04 14.70
CA ASP A 118 37.27 23.32 15.21
C ASP A 118 37.57 23.11 16.70
N ARG A 119 38.82 22.74 17.00
CA ARG A 119 39.45 22.79 18.32
C ARG A 119 40.85 23.32 18.18
#